data_AF-A0A966SSZ5-F1
#
_entry.id   AF-A0A966SSZ5-F1
#
_cell.length_a   1.000
_cell.length_b   1.000
_cell.length_c   1.000
_cell.angle_alpha   90.00
_cell.angle_beta   90.00
_cell.angle_gamma   90.00
#
_symmetry.space_group_name_H-M   'P 1'
#
loop_
_entity.id
_entity.type
_entity.pdbx_description
1 polymer ?
#
loop_
_entity_poly.entity_id
_entity_poly.type
_entity_poly.pdbx_seq_one_letter_code
_entity_poly.pdbx_strand_id
1 'polypeptide(L)'
;MSDSKKPSVPTALKSSKINKLNHVNINLPTTPRQIELDLHVEKQVNRDGVDMGVLSDGTAFLSGRGLARLCGVSNSIMSEIMADWNTEKPRIKRIKEILGGDHQALDSPIVGEVEFDGAVGYAWPEDVCLAVLEYYAIDAQQGSSEHARKNFRLLAGKGLHDLIYKEVGYDPNYNVPEKWRIFHDRMSLVYNSVPVGYFGIFKEIADMIVHLGQNGVHIDSSFVPDISVGIAWGKHWADAKLDEKFGTRIKFEHNYPEYFAQAKSNPQEPWCYPEAALGEFRRWLREDYIGDGKFAKYLEGAVKKKAIPLSFAQLAIAAYQEAV
;
A
#
# COMPACT_ATOMS: atom_id res chain seq x y z
N MET A 1 -14.94 -64.59 -54.37
CA MET A 1 -13.56 -64.47 -54.90
C MET A 1 -13.57 -63.24 -55.82
N SER A 2 -12.82 -62.16 -55.66
CA SER A 2 -11.68 -61.81 -54.80
C SER A 2 -11.44 -60.29 -54.91
N ASP A 3 -11.19 -59.65 -53.76
CA ASP A 3 -10.46 -58.40 -53.46
C ASP A 3 -10.61 -57.07 -54.24
N SER A 4 -11.17 -56.10 -53.48
CA SER A 4 -10.76 -54.70 -53.22
C SER A 4 -9.96 -53.87 -54.23
N LYS A 5 -10.55 -52.72 -54.62
CA LYS A 5 -9.84 -51.49 -55.03
C LYS A 5 -10.58 -50.24 -54.52
N LYS A 6 -9.90 -49.42 -53.71
CA LYS A 6 -10.35 -48.07 -53.31
C LYS A 6 -10.36 -47.12 -54.52
N PRO A 7 -11.36 -46.23 -54.69
CA PRO A 7 -11.28 -45.12 -55.63
C PRO A 7 -10.78 -43.82 -54.95
N SER A 8 -10.00 -43.08 -55.72
CA SER A 8 -9.28 -41.84 -55.44
C SER A 8 -10.16 -40.59 -55.35
N VAL A 9 -9.75 -39.66 -54.47
CA VAL A 9 -10.33 -38.32 -54.26
C VAL A 9 -10.01 -37.38 -55.43
N PRO A 10 -10.97 -36.59 -55.97
CA PRO A 10 -10.72 -35.60 -57.01
C PRO A 10 -10.34 -34.20 -56.47
N THR A 11 -9.33 -33.66 -57.14
CA THR A 11 -8.84 -32.30 -57.38
C THR A 11 -9.62 -31.08 -56.83
N ALA A 12 -8.83 -30.18 -56.23
CA ALA A 12 -9.19 -28.92 -55.59
C ALA A 12 -9.98 -27.91 -56.46
N LEU A 13 -11.04 -27.34 -55.87
CA LEU A 13 -11.71 -26.13 -56.35
C LEU A 13 -10.92 -24.87 -55.95
N LYS A 14 -10.89 -23.92 -56.89
CA LYS A 14 -10.17 -22.64 -56.86
C LYS A 14 -10.64 -21.75 -55.71
N SER A 15 -9.69 -21.23 -54.93
CA SER A 15 -9.94 -20.27 -53.85
C SER A 15 -10.29 -18.87 -54.37
N SER A 16 -11.35 -18.31 -53.78
CA SER A 16 -11.79 -16.93 -53.95
C SER A 16 -10.80 -15.96 -53.29
N LYS A 17 -10.64 -14.78 -53.91
CA LYS A 17 -9.74 -13.71 -53.50
C LYS A 17 -10.08 -13.21 -52.09
N ILE A 18 -9.20 -13.46 -51.13
CA ILE A 18 -9.21 -12.79 -49.82
C ILE A 18 -8.37 -11.52 -49.96
N ASN A 19 -8.96 -10.37 -49.61
CA ASN A 19 -8.30 -9.07 -49.62
C ASN A 19 -7.04 -9.11 -48.76
N LYS A 20 -5.94 -8.60 -49.32
CA LYS A 20 -4.65 -8.42 -48.64
C LYS A 20 -4.85 -7.58 -47.37
N LEU A 21 -4.63 -8.19 -46.22
CA LEU A 21 -4.38 -7.46 -44.98
C LEU A 21 -3.02 -6.77 -45.13
N ASN A 22 -3.01 -5.44 -45.11
CA ASN A 22 -1.79 -4.66 -45.01
C ASN A 22 -1.11 -5.02 -43.69
N HIS A 23 0.06 -5.66 -43.76
CA HIS A 23 0.96 -5.75 -42.63
C HIS A 23 1.41 -4.33 -42.29
N VAL A 24 0.76 -3.71 -41.31
CA VAL A 24 1.32 -2.55 -40.63
C VAL A 24 2.50 -3.10 -39.84
N ASN A 25 3.71 -2.85 -40.36
CA ASN A 25 4.94 -3.15 -39.65
C ASN A 25 5.04 -2.12 -38.50
N ILE A 26 4.47 -2.47 -37.35
CA ILE A 26 4.63 -1.67 -36.14
C ILE A 26 6.07 -1.91 -35.68
N ASN A 27 6.98 -1.02 -36.07
CA ASN A 27 8.26 -0.90 -35.37
C ASN A 27 7.94 -0.44 -33.95
N LEU A 28 7.69 -1.39 -33.04
CA LEU A 28 7.73 -1.09 -31.61
C LEU A 28 9.16 -0.66 -31.29
N PRO A 29 9.38 0.54 -30.73
CA PRO A 29 10.71 0.92 -30.26
C PRO A 29 11.18 -0.13 -29.24
N THR A 30 12.28 -0.82 -29.55
CA THR A 30 12.89 -1.86 -28.71
C THR A 30 13.67 -1.31 -27.52
N THR A 31 13.46 -0.05 -27.18
CA THR A 31 14.00 0.55 -25.95
C THR A 31 12.87 0.51 -24.92
N PRO A 32 13.04 -0.17 -23.77
CA PRO A 32 12.16 0.05 -22.63
C PRO A 32 12.22 1.53 -22.31
N ARG A 33 11.18 2.29 -22.69
CA ARG A 33 11.01 3.64 -22.19
C ARG A 33 10.52 3.45 -20.77
N GLN A 34 11.45 3.50 -19.81
CA GLN A 34 11.08 3.61 -18.41
C GLN A 34 10.12 4.79 -18.32
N ILE A 35 8.89 4.51 -17.91
CA ILE A 35 7.94 5.57 -17.59
C ILE A 35 8.62 6.30 -16.44
N GLU A 36 8.97 7.56 -16.67
CA GLU A 36 9.54 8.43 -15.65
C GLU A 36 8.54 8.44 -14.50
N LEU A 37 8.93 7.87 -13.36
CA LEU A 37 8.13 7.98 -12.14
C LEU A 37 8.04 9.48 -11.84
N ASP A 38 6.83 10.00 -11.74
CA ASP A 38 6.57 11.40 -11.36
C ASP A 38 6.85 11.58 -9.86
N LEU A 39 8.15 11.51 -9.54
CA LEU A 39 8.67 11.62 -8.18
C LEU A 39 8.62 13.08 -7.77
N HIS A 40 7.75 13.37 -6.82
CA HIS A 40 7.66 14.69 -6.20
C HIS A 40 7.94 14.59 -4.71
N VAL A 41 8.26 15.72 -4.09
CA VAL A 41 8.45 15.78 -2.63
C VAL A 41 7.09 15.63 -1.95
N GLU A 42 6.94 14.57 -1.16
CA GLU A 42 5.73 14.33 -0.38
C GLU A 42 5.78 15.08 0.95
N LYS A 43 6.91 14.99 1.65
CA LYS A 43 7.16 15.74 2.90
C LYS A 43 8.59 16.24 2.96
N GLN A 44 8.78 17.41 3.55
CA GLN A 44 10.10 17.98 3.82
C GLN A 44 10.12 18.82 5.10
N VAL A 45 11.29 18.93 5.71
CA VAL A 45 11.51 19.79 6.87
C VAL A 45 12.96 20.29 6.89
N ASN A 46 13.16 21.49 7.45
CA ASN A 46 14.48 21.97 7.85
C ASN A 46 14.62 21.81 9.37
N ARG A 47 15.57 20.98 9.81
CA ARG A 47 15.90 20.78 11.22
C ARG A 47 17.36 21.11 11.46
N ASP A 48 17.61 22.13 12.27
CA ASP A 48 18.95 22.58 12.64
C ASP A 48 19.89 22.83 11.43
N GLY A 49 19.34 23.33 10.32
CA GLY A 49 20.07 23.60 9.09
C GLY A 49 20.38 22.35 8.25
N VAL A 50 19.72 21.24 8.52
CA VAL A 50 19.69 20.05 7.66
C VAL A 50 18.33 19.99 6.98
N ASP A 51 18.33 20.23 5.67
CA ASP A 51 17.16 20.05 4.83
C ASP A 51 17.02 18.57 4.48
N MET A 52 15.86 17.98 4.79
CA MET A 52 15.56 16.57 4.54
C MET A 52 14.11 16.37 4.11
N GLY A 53 13.84 15.26 3.43
CA GLY A 53 12.51 14.97 2.91
C GLY A 53 12.30 13.51 2.53
N VAL A 54 11.07 13.22 2.09
CA VAL A 54 10.65 11.94 1.52
C VAL A 54 9.93 12.22 0.21
N LEU A 55 10.31 11.49 -0.85
CA LEU A 55 9.66 11.53 -2.16
C LEU A 55 8.38 10.69 -2.16
N SER A 56 7.53 10.86 -3.18
CA SER A 56 6.23 10.22 -3.33
C SER A 56 6.26 8.68 -3.46
N ASP A 57 7.44 8.08 -3.64
CA ASP A 57 7.65 6.63 -3.61
C ASP A 57 8.17 6.12 -2.25
N GLY A 58 8.34 7.02 -1.27
CA GLY A 58 8.92 6.75 0.03
C GLY A 58 10.44 6.93 0.08
N THR A 59 11.13 7.32 -1.00
CA THR A 59 12.57 7.50 -0.96
C THR A 59 12.95 8.65 -0.01
N ALA A 60 13.65 8.34 1.08
CA ALA A 60 14.22 9.33 1.99
C ALA A 60 15.42 10.03 1.34
N PHE A 61 15.54 11.34 1.54
CA PHE A 61 16.61 12.13 0.95
C PHE A 61 17.05 13.30 1.82
N LEU A 62 18.27 13.78 1.56
CA LEU A 62 18.79 15.05 2.08
C LEU A 62 19.01 16.03 0.92
N SER A 63 19.03 17.33 1.23
CA SER A 63 19.64 18.29 0.32
C SER A 63 21.15 18.17 0.34
N GLY A 64 21.83 18.64 -0.71
CA GLY A 64 23.28 18.75 -0.72
C GLY A 64 23.82 19.55 0.47
N ARG A 65 23.12 20.63 0.88
CA ARG A 65 23.52 21.41 2.07
C ARG A 65 23.42 20.59 3.35
N GLY A 66 22.34 19.82 3.50
CA GLY A 66 22.13 18.91 4.63
C GLY A 66 23.22 17.84 4.69
N LEU A 67 23.52 17.19 3.56
CA LEU A 67 24.58 16.18 3.46
C LEU A 67 25.97 16.74 3.76
N ALA A 68 26.31 17.92 3.21
CA ALA A 68 27.57 18.59 3.48
C ALA A 68 27.74 18.90 4.98
N ARG A 69 26.65 19.36 5.63
CA ARG A 69 26.61 19.62 7.07
C ARG A 69 26.84 18.35 7.88
N LEU A 70 26.19 17.23 7.53
CA LEU A 70 26.43 15.94 8.19
C LEU A 70 27.89 15.48 8.06
N CYS A 71 28.47 15.64 6.87
CA CYS A 71 29.87 15.31 6.62
C CYS A 71 30.86 16.29 7.27
N GLY A 72 30.41 17.47 7.68
CA GLY A 72 31.30 18.53 8.20
C GLY A 72 32.20 19.15 7.12
N VAL A 73 31.74 19.18 5.85
CA VAL A 73 32.49 19.70 4.70
C VAL A 73 31.78 20.91 4.08
N SER A 74 32.46 21.64 3.18
CA SER A 74 31.83 22.74 2.44
C SER A 74 30.80 22.22 1.43
N ASN A 75 29.73 22.98 1.21
CA ASN A 75 28.69 22.63 0.23
C ASN A 75 29.23 22.47 -1.21
N SER A 76 30.34 23.14 -1.54
CA SER A 76 31.02 22.99 -2.84
C SER A 76 31.40 21.55 -3.15
N ILE A 77 31.70 20.74 -2.13
CA ILE A 77 32.05 19.33 -2.28
C ILE A 77 30.88 18.54 -2.87
N MET A 78 29.63 18.86 -2.52
CA MET A 78 28.47 18.16 -3.09
C MET A 78 28.31 18.48 -4.57
N SER A 79 28.50 19.74 -4.95
CA SER A 79 28.53 20.17 -6.35
C SER A 79 29.65 19.48 -7.13
N GLU A 80 30.84 19.33 -6.54
CA GLU A 80 31.94 18.59 -7.16
C GLU A 80 31.62 17.10 -7.31
N ILE A 81 31.05 16.45 -6.28
CA ILE A 81 30.67 15.03 -6.35
C ILE A 81 29.66 14.81 -7.48
N MET A 82 28.68 15.71 -7.61
CA MET A 82 27.70 15.67 -8.69
C MET A 82 28.34 15.83 -10.06
N ALA A 83 29.21 16.83 -10.24
CA ALA A 83 29.88 17.08 -11.52
C ALA A 83 30.85 15.93 -11.91
N ASP A 84 31.47 15.30 -10.91
CA ASP A 84 32.47 14.25 -11.11
C ASP A 84 31.88 12.83 -11.12
N TRP A 85 30.56 12.66 -10.92
CA TRP A 85 29.95 11.35 -10.64
C TRP A 85 30.25 10.27 -11.68
N ASN A 86 30.35 10.67 -12.96
CA ASN A 86 30.63 9.78 -14.08
C ASN A 86 32.11 9.81 -14.52
N THR A 87 33.00 10.21 -13.61
CA THR A 87 34.45 10.25 -13.83
C THR A 87 35.17 9.20 -12.98
N GLU A 88 36.41 8.86 -13.38
CA GLU A 88 37.28 7.91 -12.66
C GLU A 88 38.07 8.55 -11.51
N LYS A 89 37.57 9.65 -10.93
CA LYS A 89 38.26 10.30 -9.80
C LYS A 89 38.28 9.37 -8.58
N PRO A 90 39.40 9.27 -7.84
CA PRO A 90 39.54 8.33 -6.72
C PRO A 90 38.42 8.43 -5.66
N ARG A 91 37.97 9.66 -5.35
CA ARG A 91 36.86 9.91 -4.42
C ARG A 91 35.56 9.25 -4.90
N ILE A 92 35.21 9.45 -6.17
CA ILE A 92 33.95 8.97 -6.75
C ILE A 92 33.97 7.45 -6.83
N LYS A 93 35.09 6.88 -7.30
CA LYS A 93 35.28 5.44 -7.32
C LYS A 93 35.09 4.83 -5.93
N ARG A 94 35.68 5.45 -4.90
CA ARG A 94 35.53 4.97 -3.53
C ARG A 94 34.10 5.07 -3.01
N ILE A 95 33.38 6.17 -3.28
CA ILE A 95 31.96 6.32 -2.90
C ILE A 95 31.09 5.25 -3.58
N LYS A 96 31.32 4.97 -4.88
CA LYS A 96 30.61 3.90 -5.61
C LYS A 96 30.95 2.51 -5.10
N GLU A 97 32.20 2.27 -4.67
CA GLU A 97 32.58 1.02 -4.00
C GLU A 97 31.83 0.83 -2.68
N ILE A 98 31.64 1.90 -1.89
CA ILE A 98 30.88 1.86 -0.64
C ILE A 98 29.39 1.57 -0.90
N LEU A 99 28.79 2.19 -1.92
CA LEU A 99 27.40 1.93 -2.32
C LEU A 99 27.13 0.44 -2.63
N GLY A 100 28.08 -0.20 -3.31
CA GLY A 100 28.05 -1.64 -3.59
C GLY A 100 26.89 -2.11 -4.48
N GLY A 101 26.94 -3.38 -4.89
CA GLY A 101 25.85 -4.09 -5.59
C GLY A 101 25.32 -3.38 -6.84
N ASP A 102 23.98 -3.39 -6.99
CA ASP A 102 23.26 -2.81 -8.14
C ASP A 102 23.39 -1.28 -8.23
N HIS A 103 23.81 -0.59 -7.17
CA HIS A 103 23.93 0.87 -7.10
C HIS A 103 25.23 1.42 -7.72
N GLN A 104 26.18 0.54 -8.09
CA GLN A 104 27.38 0.98 -8.82
C GLN A 104 27.07 1.55 -10.20
N ALA A 105 25.92 1.17 -10.77
CA ALA A 105 25.44 1.60 -12.08
C ALA A 105 24.54 2.84 -12.04
N LEU A 106 24.44 3.54 -10.90
CA LEU A 106 23.68 4.79 -10.83
C LEU A 106 24.30 5.85 -11.77
N ASP A 107 23.51 6.31 -12.75
CA ASP A 107 23.90 7.36 -13.70
C ASP A 107 24.07 8.74 -13.04
N SER A 108 23.46 8.93 -11.87
CA SER A 108 23.42 10.17 -11.09
C SER A 108 23.44 9.89 -9.59
N PRO A 109 24.07 10.73 -8.75
CA PRO A 109 24.02 10.60 -7.29
C PRO A 109 22.75 11.22 -6.68
N ILE A 110 21.87 11.78 -7.51
CA ILE A 110 20.64 12.45 -7.10
C ILE A 110 19.46 11.88 -7.85
N VAL A 111 18.28 11.97 -7.23
CA VAL A 111 17.01 11.55 -7.84
C VAL A 111 16.40 12.65 -8.70
N GLY A 112 16.59 13.91 -8.32
CA GLY A 112 16.05 15.06 -9.07
C GLY A 112 16.22 16.39 -8.34
N GLU A 113 15.66 17.44 -8.95
CA GLU A 113 15.57 18.77 -8.35
C GLU A 113 14.43 18.84 -7.34
N VAL A 114 14.65 19.57 -6.25
CA VAL A 114 13.68 19.74 -5.16
C VAL A 114 13.74 21.16 -4.63
N GLU A 115 12.60 21.71 -4.23
CA GLU A 115 12.52 23.07 -3.70
C GLU A 115 12.52 23.05 -2.17
N PHE A 116 13.53 23.66 -1.56
CA PHE A 116 13.62 23.87 -0.12
C PHE A 116 13.54 25.36 0.20
N ASP A 117 12.51 25.78 0.95
CA ASP A 117 12.31 27.19 1.38
C ASP A 117 12.42 28.21 0.23
N GLY A 118 11.86 27.90 -0.95
CA GLY A 118 11.91 28.79 -2.12
C GLY A 118 13.21 28.72 -2.94
N ALA A 119 14.15 27.86 -2.56
CA ALA A 119 15.41 27.65 -3.27
C ALA A 119 15.46 26.26 -3.91
N VAL A 120 15.82 26.20 -5.20
CA VAL A 120 16.04 24.93 -5.90
C VAL A 120 17.34 24.30 -5.42
N GLY A 121 17.24 23.03 -5.04
CA GLY A 121 18.35 22.14 -4.69
C GLY A 121 18.17 20.78 -5.34
N TYR A 122 18.91 19.78 -4.84
CA TYR A 122 18.88 18.42 -5.37
C TYR A 122 18.62 17.43 -4.25
N ALA A 123 17.80 16.40 -4.55
CA ALA A 123 17.50 15.30 -3.65
C ALA A 123 18.58 14.22 -3.75
N TRP A 124 19.41 14.12 -2.70
CA TRP A 124 20.39 13.06 -2.54
C TRP A 124 19.72 11.92 -1.77
N PRO A 125 19.49 10.75 -2.40
CA PRO A 125 18.83 9.65 -1.74
C PRO A 125 19.69 9.12 -0.59
N GLU A 126 19.03 8.49 0.38
CA GLU A 126 19.64 8.09 1.65
C GLU A 126 20.89 7.20 1.48
N ASP A 127 20.85 6.23 0.57
CA ASP A 127 21.95 5.33 0.26
C ASP A 127 23.21 6.09 -0.19
N VAL A 128 23.04 7.06 -1.10
CA VAL A 128 24.11 7.95 -1.54
C VAL A 128 24.57 8.84 -0.39
N CYS A 129 23.66 9.37 0.42
CA CYS A 129 24.01 10.16 1.60
C CYS A 129 24.89 9.38 2.58
N LEU A 130 24.54 8.12 2.87
CA LEU A 130 25.29 7.25 3.76
C LEU A 130 26.66 6.91 3.18
N ALA A 131 26.76 6.60 1.89
CA ALA A 131 28.03 6.30 1.24
C ALA A 131 28.99 7.50 1.22
N VAL A 132 28.48 8.70 0.96
CA VAL A 132 29.26 9.94 1.02
C VAL A 132 29.70 10.22 2.46
N LEU A 133 28.81 10.05 3.44
CA LEU A 133 29.12 10.23 4.85
C LEU A 133 30.17 9.23 5.34
N GLU A 134 30.06 7.96 4.93
CA GLU A 134 31.04 6.91 5.24
C GLU A 134 32.41 7.24 4.67
N TYR A 135 32.49 7.67 3.42
CA TYR A 135 33.74 8.09 2.79
C TYR A 135 34.44 9.18 3.62
N TYR A 136 33.70 10.22 4.04
CA TYR A 136 34.29 11.30 4.85
C TYR A 136 34.58 10.88 6.30
N ALA A 137 33.88 9.88 6.82
CA ALA A 137 34.14 9.32 8.14
C ALA A 137 35.40 8.43 8.16
N ILE A 138 35.62 7.63 7.12
CA ILE A 138 36.61 6.54 7.14
C ILE A 138 37.79 6.81 6.22
N ASP A 139 37.54 7.12 4.95
CA ASP A 139 38.55 7.09 3.88
C ASP A 139 39.17 8.45 3.55
N ALA A 140 38.44 9.55 3.81
CA ALA A 140 38.92 10.88 3.46
C ALA A 140 40.17 11.25 4.29
N GLN A 141 41.25 11.63 3.59
CA GLN A 141 42.51 12.08 4.19
C GLN A 141 42.44 13.55 4.66
N GLN A 142 41.38 13.94 5.37
CA GLN A 142 41.24 15.29 5.94
C GLN A 142 41.59 15.30 7.44
N GLY A 143 42.15 16.42 7.91
CA GLY A 143 42.70 16.57 9.27
C GLY A 143 41.68 16.56 10.42
N SER A 144 40.37 16.59 10.14
CA SER A 144 39.33 16.43 11.17
C SER A 144 38.09 15.72 10.61
N SER A 145 38.13 14.38 10.58
CA SER A 145 36.98 13.53 10.23
C SER A 145 36.09 13.19 11.44
N GLU A 146 36.33 13.81 12.61
CA GLU A 146 35.61 13.47 13.84
C GLU A 146 34.10 13.75 13.75
N HIS A 147 33.71 14.84 13.08
CA HIS A 147 32.30 15.19 12.89
C HIS A 147 31.57 14.14 12.02
N ALA A 148 32.13 13.82 10.85
CA ALA A 148 31.61 12.79 9.95
C ALA A 148 31.56 11.42 10.66
N ARG A 149 32.61 11.03 11.39
CA ARG A 149 32.67 9.78 12.15
C ARG A 149 31.57 9.68 13.21
N LYS A 150 31.33 10.76 13.96
CA LYS A 150 30.28 10.80 14.97
C LYS A 150 28.91 10.61 14.32
N ASN A 151 28.62 11.33 13.26
CA ASN A 151 27.33 11.24 12.56
C ASN A 151 27.16 9.88 11.88
N PHE A 152 28.20 9.36 11.24
CA PHE A 152 28.16 8.03 10.64
C PHE A 152 27.81 6.94 11.66
N ARG A 153 28.43 6.96 12.85
CA ARG A 153 28.09 6.01 13.94
C ARG A 153 26.64 6.11 14.41
N LEU A 154 26.04 7.29 14.34
CA LEU A 154 24.64 7.51 14.74
C LEU A 154 23.65 7.11 13.64
N LEU A 155 24.03 7.26 12.39
CA LEU A 155 23.11 7.23 11.24
C LEU A 155 23.27 6.00 10.34
N ALA A 156 24.36 5.24 10.45
CA ALA A 156 24.57 4.02 9.68
C ALA A 156 23.46 2.97 9.92
N GLY A 157 23.30 2.04 8.97
CA GLY A 157 22.20 1.07 8.98
C GLY A 157 20.89 1.73 8.57
N LYS A 158 19.85 1.66 9.42
CA LYS A 158 18.56 2.34 9.20
C LYS A 158 18.45 3.69 9.93
N GLY A 159 19.52 4.13 10.59
CA GLY A 159 19.49 5.32 11.45
C GLY A 159 19.14 6.60 10.69
N LEU A 160 19.66 6.79 9.48
CA LEU A 160 19.33 7.94 8.63
C LEU A 160 17.89 7.87 8.12
N HIS A 161 17.46 6.72 7.61
CA HIS A 161 16.08 6.46 7.19
C HIS A 161 15.07 6.84 8.28
N ASP A 162 15.23 6.21 9.45
CA ASP A 162 14.30 6.33 10.57
C ASP A 162 14.30 7.77 11.11
N LEU A 163 15.47 8.44 11.10
CA LEU A 163 15.58 9.85 11.46
C LEU A 163 14.79 10.74 10.49
N ILE A 164 15.01 10.61 9.18
CA ILE A 164 14.34 11.43 8.18
C ILE A 164 12.83 11.24 8.28
N TYR A 165 12.36 9.99 8.28
CA TYR A 165 10.95 9.65 8.41
C TYR A 165 10.32 10.26 9.66
N LYS A 166 11.00 10.12 10.81
CA LYS A 166 10.53 10.69 12.07
C LYS A 166 10.47 12.22 12.03
N GLU A 167 11.51 12.90 11.53
CA GLU A 167 11.59 14.36 11.52
C GLU A 167 10.57 15.02 10.58
N VAL A 168 10.31 14.39 9.42
CA VAL A 168 9.28 14.85 8.48
C VAL A 168 7.87 14.37 8.87
N GLY A 169 7.76 13.49 9.87
CA GLY A 169 6.51 12.85 10.26
C GLY A 169 5.92 11.96 9.16
N TYR A 170 6.77 11.31 8.37
CA TYR A 170 6.37 10.32 7.38
C TYR A 170 6.34 8.95 8.05
N ASP A 171 5.21 8.27 7.95
CA ASP A 171 5.06 6.87 8.35
C ASP A 171 4.61 6.12 7.12
N PRO A 172 5.37 5.12 6.63
CA PRO A 172 5.02 4.37 5.43
C PRO A 172 3.69 3.60 5.59
N ASN A 173 3.21 3.43 6.83
CA ASN A 173 1.89 2.86 7.13
C ASN A 173 0.74 3.90 7.11
N TYR A 174 1.05 5.20 7.05
CA TYR A 174 0.08 6.32 7.09
C TYR A 174 -0.52 6.70 5.73
N ASN A 175 -0.35 5.89 4.68
CA ASN A 175 -1.06 6.06 3.41
C ASN A 175 -2.59 5.89 3.52
N VAL A 176 -3.09 5.52 4.70
CA VAL A 176 -4.51 5.41 4.99
C VAL A 176 -4.95 6.67 5.74
N PRO A 177 -5.85 7.50 5.15
CA PRO A 177 -6.42 8.64 5.86
C PRO A 177 -6.98 8.21 7.22
N GLU A 178 -6.83 9.03 8.26
CA GLU A 178 -7.14 8.65 9.65
C GLU A 178 -8.56 8.06 9.83
N LYS A 179 -9.54 8.59 9.10
CA LYS A 179 -10.92 8.10 9.05
C LYS A 179 -11.10 6.67 8.52
N TRP A 180 -10.11 6.13 7.82
CA TRP A 180 -10.05 4.77 7.29
C TRP A 180 -9.11 3.86 8.05
N ARG A 181 -8.26 4.41 8.94
CA ARG A 181 -7.25 3.67 9.70
C ARG A 181 -7.85 2.48 10.45
N ILE A 182 -8.97 2.70 11.14
CA ILE A 182 -9.65 1.63 11.91
C ILE A 182 -10.09 0.48 11.00
N PHE A 183 -10.68 0.77 9.85
CA PHE A 183 -11.10 -0.26 8.90
C PHE A 183 -9.88 -1.01 8.34
N HIS A 184 -8.85 -0.27 7.94
CA HIS A 184 -7.60 -0.82 7.42
C HIS A 184 -6.92 -1.75 8.42
N ASP A 185 -6.67 -1.28 9.65
CA ASP A 185 -5.96 -2.06 10.68
C ASP A 185 -6.70 -3.36 11.01
N ARG A 186 -8.04 -3.31 11.07
CA ARG A 186 -8.86 -4.51 11.25
C ARG A 186 -8.79 -5.44 10.04
N MET A 187 -8.80 -4.92 8.81
CA MET A 187 -8.71 -5.73 7.60
C MET A 187 -7.35 -6.44 7.50
N SER A 188 -6.26 -5.74 7.82
CA SER A 188 -4.89 -6.27 7.78
C SER A 188 -4.68 -7.45 8.74
N LEU A 189 -5.34 -7.44 9.91
CA LEU A 189 -5.29 -8.55 10.87
C LEU A 189 -6.13 -9.77 10.48
N VAL A 190 -7.10 -9.61 9.58
CA VAL A 190 -8.08 -10.64 9.20
C VAL A 190 -7.87 -11.15 7.77
N TYR A 191 -7.04 -10.46 6.97
CA TYR A 191 -6.86 -10.72 5.54
C TYR A 191 -6.57 -12.19 5.22
N ASN A 192 -5.70 -12.84 6.00
CA ASN A 192 -5.29 -14.24 5.81
C ASN A 192 -5.80 -15.21 6.89
N SER A 193 -6.72 -14.80 7.77
CA SER A 193 -7.14 -15.65 8.90
C SER A 193 -8.36 -16.54 8.59
N VAL A 194 -9.13 -16.21 7.55
CA VAL A 194 -10.27 -17.05 7.13
C VAL A 194 -9.76 -18.25 6.32
N PRO A 195 -10.12 -19.50 6.70
CA PRO A 195 -9.72 -20.68 5.95
C PRO A 195 -10.19 -20.67 4.50
N VAL A 196 -9.40 -21.28 3.61
CA VAL A 196 -9.74 -21.44 2.19
C VAL A 196 -11.10 -22.15 2.04
N GLY A 197 -11.97 -21.62 1.16
CA GLY A 197 -13.32 -22.16 0.94
C GLY A 197 -14.37 -21.62 1.90
N TYR A 198 -14.01 -20.67 2.77
CA TYR A 198 -14.91 -19.99 3.71
C TYR A 198 -14.81 -18.46 3.59
N PHE A 199 -15.89 -17.77 3.94
CA PHE A 199 -15.91 -16.32 4.11
C PHE A 199 -16.28 -15.94 5.55
N GLY A 200 -15.72 -14.83 6.03
CA GLY A 200 -16.05 -14.24 7.33
C GLY A 200 -16.87 -12.97 7.16
N ILE A 201 -17.75 -12.69 8.13
CA ILE A 201 -18.69 -11.56 8.05
C ILE A 201 -18.00 -10.21 7.90
N PHE A 202 -16.95 -9.95 8.69
CA PHE A 202 -16.24 -8.66 8.64
C PHE A 202 -15.65 -8.37 7.25
N LYS A 203 -15.06 -9.37 6.58
CA LYS A 203 -14.54 -9.22 5.21
C LYS A 203 -15.68 -9.00 4.22
N GLU A 204 -16.77 -9.75 4.36
CA GLU A 204 -17.87 -9.73 3.39
C GLU A 204 -18.70 -8.43 3.46
N ILE A 205 -18.75 -7.76 4.60
CA ILE A 205 -19.42 -6.46 4.71
C ILE A 205 -18.48 -5.26 4.44
N ALA A 206 -17.30 -5.49 3.88
CA ALA A 206 -16.37 -4.42 3.52
C ALA A 206 -17.04 -3.35 2.63
N ASP A 207 -17.81 -3.78 1.63
CA ASP A 207 -18.57 -2.88 0.75
C ASP A 207 -19.55 -2.00 1.54
N MET A 208 -20.19 -2.55 2.58
CA MET A 208 -21.08 -1.79 3.44
C MET A 208 -20.33 -0.73 4.26
N ILE A 209 -19.17 -1.09 4.81
CA ILE A 209 -18.32 -0.16 5.57
C ILE A 209 -17.83 0.98 4.65
N VAL A 210 -17.40 0.65 3.43
CA VAL A 210 -16.95 1.64 2.45
C VAL A 210 -18.08 2.56 2.03
N HIS A 211 -19.26 2.01 1.71
CA HIS A 211 -20.44 2.78 1.32
C HIS A 211 -20.87 3.77 2.40
N LEU A 212 -20.92 3.33 3.66
CA LEU A 212 -21.19 4.21 4.79
C LEU A 212 -20.14 5.32 4.92
N GLY A 213 -18.85 4.98 4.83
CA GLY A 213 -17.77 5.96 4.93
C GLY A 213 -17.78 6.98 3.80
N GLN A 214 -18.15 6.59 2.58
CA GLN A 214 -18.32 7.51 1.45
C GLN A 214 -19.48 8.51 1.67
N ASN A 215 -20.48 8.11 2.45
CA ASN A 215 -21.61 8.96 2.86
C ASN A 215 -21.38 9.69 4.19
N GLY A 216 -20.12 9.79 4.65
CA GLY A 216 -19.74 10.51 5.86
C GLY A 216 -19.96 9.75 7.18
N VAL A 217 -20.30 8.47 7.10
CA VAL A 217 -20.55 7.57 8.23
C VAL A 217 -19.36 6.64 8.42
N HIS A 218 -18.30 7.16 9.04
CA HIS A 218 -17.08 6.38 9.29
C HIS A 218 -17.24 5.46 10.51
N ILE A 219 -16.71 4.24 10.42
CA ILE A 219 -16.65 3.33 11.56
C ILE A 219 -15.59 3.77 12.56
N ASP A 220 -15.83 3.43 13.83
CA ASP A 220 -14.87 3.64 14.91
C ASP A 220 -14.93 2.50 15.94
N SER A 221 -14.26 2.65 17.08
CA SER A 221 -14.30 1.64 18.15
C SER A 221 -15.67 1.45 18.80
N SER A 222 -16.60 2.40 18.62
CA SER A 222 -17.97 2.39 19.15
C SER A 222 -19.00 1.86 18.14
N PHE A 223 -18.71 2.01 16.85
CA PHE A 223 -19.62 1.65 15.77
C PHE A 223 -18.92 0.81 14.69
N VAL A 224 -19.15 -0.51 14.75
CA VAL A 224 -18.92 -1.42 13.63
C VAL A 224 -20.07 -2.42 13.55
N PRO A 225 -20.77 -2.55 12.40
CA PRO A 225 -21.99 -3.35 12.31
C PRO A 225 -21.73 -4.87 12.18
N ASP A 226 -20.48 -5.32 12.08
CA ASP A 226 -20.10 -6.72 11.82
C ASP A 226 -20.63 -7.70 12.87
N ILE A 227 -20.60 -7.34 14.15
CA ILE A 227 -21.19 -8.17 15.21
C ILE A 227 -22.70 -8.28 15.04
N SER A 228 -23.37 -7.17 14.71
CA SER A 228 -24.83 -7.17 14.49
C SER A 228 -25.22 -8.03 13.28
N VAL A 229 -24.50 -7.87 12.17
CA VAL A 229 -24.69 -8.68 10.96
C VAL A 229 -24.41 -10.15 11.26
N GLY A 230 -23.31 -10.46 11.95
CA GLY A 230 -22.92 -11.83 12.25
C GLY A 230 -23.90 -12.56 13.18
N ILE A 231 -24.46 -11.88 14.17
CA ILE A 231 -25.51 -12.44 15.03
C ILE A 231 -26.78 -12.71 14.22
N ALA A 232 -27.23 -11.74 13.42
CA ALA A 232 -28.45 -11.87 12.63
C ALA A 232 -28.32 -12.96 11.54
N TRP A 233 -27.16 -13.01 10.86
CA TRP A 233 -26.87 -14.04 9.87
C TRP A 233 -26.73 -15.40 10.51
N GLY A 234 -26.03 -15.52 11.64
CA GLY A 234 -25.89 -16.77 12.39
C GLY A 234 -27.23 -17.36 12.84
N LYS A 235 -28.21 -16.51 13.15
CA LYS A 235 -29.59 -16.91 13.41
C LYS A 235 -30.31 -17.37 12.14
N HIS A 236 -30.30 -16.57 11.07
CA HIS A 236 -30.90 -16.95 9.79
C HIS A 236 -30.34 -18.27 9.26
N TRP A 237 -29.03 -18.46 9.34
CA TRP A 237 -28.32 -19.68 8.99
C TRP A 237 -28.88 -20.92 9.69
N ALA A 238 -29.08 -20.83 11.01
CA ALA A 238 -29.62 -21.93 11.80
C ALA A 238 -31.11 -22.17 11.51
N ASP A 239 -31.91 -21.11 11.45
CA ASP A 239 -33.36 -21.18 11.22
C ASP A 239 -33.67 -21.78 9.82
N ALA A 240 -32.87 -21.44 8.81
CA ALA A 240 -32.99 -21.94 7.43
C ALA A 240 -32.18 -23.22 7.17
N LYS A 241 -31.54 -23.81 8.19
CA LYS A 241 -30.75 -25.05 8.12
C LYS A 241 -29.70 -25.03 7.00
N LEU A 242 -29.01 -23.91 6.84
CA LEU A 242 -28.10 -23.68 5.71
C LEU A 242 -26.86 -24.59 5.74
N ASP A 243 -26.52 -25.17 6.90
CA ASP A 243 -25.49 -26.22 6.99
C ASP A 243 -25.79 -27.41 6.06
N GLU A 244 -27.07 -27.79 5.91
CA GLU A 244 -27.49 -28.92 5.05
C GLU A 244 -27.34 -28.60 3.55
N LYS A 245 -27.40 -27.31 3.19
CA LYS A 245 -27.38 -26.84 1.80
C LYS A 245 -25.99 -26.47 1.32
N PHE A 246 -25.21 -25.81 2.15
CA PHE A 246 -23.92 -25.20 1.77
C PHE A 246 -22.73 -25.82 2.48
N GLY A 247 -22.94 -26.69 3.47
CA GLY A 247 -21.90 -27.26 4.33
C GLY A 247 -21.80 -26.54 5.68
N THR A 248 -21.14 -27.18 6.64
CA THR A 248 -21.09 -26.70 8.02
C THR A 248 -20.25 -25.43 8.17
N ARG A 249 -20.75 -24.43 8.90
CA ARG A 249 -19.94 -23.28 9.33
C ARG A 249 -18.86 -23.69 10.35
N ILE A 250 -17.71 -23.02 10.35
CA ILE A 250 -16.60 -23.28 11.28
C ILE A 250 -16.17 -22.00 12.00
N LYS A 251 -15.34 -22.15 13.03
CA LYS A 251 -14.72 -21.03 13.74
C LYS A 251 -13.36 -20.71 13.14
N PHE A 252 -12.95 -19.45 13.20
CA PHE A 252 -11.62 -19.00 12.77
C PHE A 252 -11.07 -17.92 13.71
N GLU A 253 -9.76 -17.74 13.71
CA GLU A 253 -9.10 -16.71 14.51
C GLU A 253 -9.35 -15.30 13.92
N HIS A 254 -9.84 -14.40 14.76
CA HIS A 254 -10.06 -13.00 14.43
C HIS A 254 -9.46 -12.11 15.51
N ASN A 255 -8.45 -11.32 15.14
CA ASN A 255 -7.78 -10.40 16.05
C ASN A 255 -8.26 -8.96 15.84
N TYR A 256 -8.37 -8.23 16.95
CA TYR A 256 -8.59 -6.78 16.95
C TYR A 256 -7.28 -6.04 17.19
N PRO A 257 -7.08 -4.83 16.61
CA PRO A 257 -5.93 -3.99 16.95
C PRO A 257 -5.88 -3.67 18.45
N GLU A 258 -4.68 -3.51 19.03
CA GLU A 258 -4.47 -3.40 20.49
C GLU A 258 -5.29 -2.28 21.17
N TYR A 259 -5.61 -1.22 20.43
CA TYR A 259 -6.41 -0.09 20.91
C TYR A 259 -7.93 -0.35 20.95
N PHE A 260 -8.40 -1.54 20.54
CA PHE A 260 -9.78 -1.98 20.73
C PHE A 260 -9.97 -2.67 22.08
N ALA A 261 -11.12 -2.47 22.73
CA ALA A 261 -11.46 -3.15 23.97
C ALA A 261 -11.45 -4.69 23.82
N GLN A 262 -11.85 -5.18 22.64
CA GLN A 262 -11.90 -6.60 22.27
C GLN A 262 -10.52 -7.24 22.17
N ALA A 263 -9.45 -6.45 21.96
CA ALA A 263 -8.10 -6.98 21.82
C ALA A 263 -7.59 -7.69 23.09
N LYS A 264 -8.16 -7.35 24.26
CA LYS A 264 -7.87 -8.00 25.55
C LYS A 264 -8.21 -9.50 25.56
N SER A 265 -9.07 -9.95 24.65
CA SER A 265 -9.49 -11.33 24.51
C SER A 265 -9.15 -11.89 23.13
N ASN A 266 -8.15 -11.35 22.45
CA ASN A 266 -7.63 -11.96 21.22
C ASN A 266 -7.00 -13.35 21.52
N PRO A 267 -7.15 -14.33 20.60
CA PRO A 267 -7.99 -14.28 19.41
C PRO A 267 -9.49 -14.41 19.74
N GLN A 268 -10.33 -13.72 18.98
CA GLN A 268 -11.76 -13.97 18.95
C GLN A 268 -12.07 -15.11 17.98
N GLU A 269 -13.15 -15.85 18.24
CA GLU A 269 -13.58 -16.99 17.43
C GLU A 269 -14.99 -16.78 16.85
N PRO A 270 -15.17 -15.88 15.87
CA PRO A 270 -16.42 -15.76 15.12
C PRO A 270 -16.63 -16.95 14.17
N TRP A 271 -17.87 -17.11 13.69
CA TRP A 271 -18.16 -18.09 12.62
C TRP A 271 -17.67 -17.56 11.27
N CYS A 272 -17.09 -18.45 10.45
CA CYS A 272 -16.99 -18.31 9.00
C CYS A 272 -17.85 -19.39 8.32
N TYR A 273 -18.24 -19.11 7.09
CA TYR A 273 -19.29 -19.84 6.37
C TYR A 273 -18.74 -20.30 5.02
N PRO A 274 -19.17 -21.45 4.48
CA PRO A 274 -18.73 -21.90 3.17
C PRO A 274 -18.97 -20.84 2.08
N GLU A 275 -17.98 -20.62 1.20
CA GLU A 275 -18.06 -19.66 0.08
C GLU A 275 -19.25 -19.92 -0.85
N ALA A 276 -19.71 -21.18 -0.94
CA ALA A 276 -20.91 -21.56 -1.69
C ALA A 276 -22.17 -20.80 -1.25
N ALA A 277 -22.21 -20.29 -0.01
CA ALA A 277 -23.33 -19.52 0.52
C ALA A 277 -23.24 -18.00 0.27
N LEU A 278 -22.19 -17.49 -0.38
CA LEU A 278 -21.99 -16.04 -0.57
C LEU A 278 -23.16 -15.36 -1.29
N GLY A 279 -23.70 -15.99 -2.33
CA GLY A 279 -24.87 -15.46 -3.04
C GLY A 279 -26.10 -15.31 -2.14
N GLU A 280 -26.32 -16.29 -1.25
CA GLU A 280 -27.39 -16.27 -0.26
C GLU A 280 -27.16 -15.17 0.77
N PHE A 281 -25.94 -15.05 1.29
CA PHE A 281 -25.57 -14.00 2.24
C PHE A 281 -25.80 -12.60 1.66
N ARG A 282 -25.32 -12.33 0.44
CA ARG A 282 -25.49 -11.03 -0.21
C ARG A 282 -26.94 -10.67 -0.47
N ARG A 283 -27.74 -11.66 -0.89
CA ARG A 283 -29.20 -11.51 -1.04
C ARG A 283 -29.84 -11.15 0.30
N TRP A 284 -29.57 -11.95 1.33
CA TRP A 284 -30.07 -11.75 2.68
C TRP A 284 -29.63 -10.41 3.30
N LEU A 285 -28.39 -9.99 3.10
CA LEU A 285 -27.88 -8.73 3.64
C LEU A 285 -28.68 -7.55 3.08
N ARG A 286 -28.93 -7.55 1.76
CA ARG A 286 -29.69 -6.51 1.07
C ARG A 286 -31.18 -6.53 1.43
N GLU A 287 -31.83 -7.68 1.31
CA GLU A 287 -33.29 -7.80 1.45
C GLU A 287 -33.71 -7.88 2.91
N ASP A 288 -33.08 -8.75 3.69
CA ASP A 288 -33.52 -9.09 5.04
C ASP A 288 -32.84 -8.23 6.12
N TYR A 289 -31.54 -7.94 6.02
CA TYR A 289 -30.84 -7.17 7.05
C TYR A 289 -31.04 -5.66 6.86
N ILE A 290 -30.81 -5.17 5.63
CA ILE A 290 -31.01 -3.76 5.27
C ILE A 290 -32.49 -3.50 4.99
N GLY A 291 -33.08 -4.21 4.02
CA GLY A 291 -34.46 -3.98 3.55
C GLY A 291 -35.54 -4.10 4.63
N ASP A 292 -35.56 -5.19 5.41
CA ASP A 292 -36.52 -5.34 6.52
C ASP A 292 -36.18 -4.52 7.78
N GLY A 293 -35.17 -3.63 7.70
CA GLY A 293 -34.85 -2.67 8.74
C GLY A 293 -34.15 -3.25 9.98
N LYS A 294 -33.48 -4.41 9.90
CA LYS A 294 -32.63 -4.89 11.00
C LYS A 294 -31.46 -3.94 11.24
N PHE A 295 -30.89 -3.38 10.18
CA PHE A 295 -29.85 -2.35 10.26
C PHE A 295 -30.36 -1.07 10.94
N ALA A 296 -31.54 -0.59 10.56
CA ALA A 296 -32.16 0.58 11.18
C ALA A 296 -32.41 0.36 12.70
N LYS A 297 -32.94 -0.80 13.08
CA LYS A 297 -33.14 -1.17 14.50
C LYS A 297 -31.83 -1.25 15.28
N TYR A 298 -30.75 -1.73 14.65
CA TYR A 298 -29.42 -1.74 15.25
C TYR A 298 -28.94 -0.30 15.53
N LEU A 299 -29.07 0.60 14.56
CA LEU A 299 -28.70 2.01 14.70
C LEU A 299 -29.52 2.70 15.79
N GLU A 300 -30.84 2.51 15.83
CA GLU A 300 -31.69 3.04 16.89
C GLU A 300 -31.26 2.55 18.28
N GLY A 301 -30.88 1.27 18.39
CA GLY A 301 -30.34 0.68 19.61
C GLY A 301 -29.02 1.33 20.03
N ALA A 302 -28.13 1.62 19.07
CA ALA A 302 -26.86 2.28 19.32
C ALA A 302 -27.06 3.75 19.76
N VAL A 303 -28.03 4.47 19.17
CA VAL A 303 -28.42 5.82 19.61
C VAL A 303 -28.96 5.81 21.04
N LYS A 304 -29.86 4.88 21.37
CA LYS A 304 -30.42 4.73 22.73
C LYS A 304 -29.34 4.46 23.78
N LYS A 305 -28.28 3.72 23.40
CA LYS A 305 -27.11 3.45 24.24
C LYS A 305 -26.08 4.58 24.25
N LYS A 306 -26.32 5.68 23.51
CA LYS A 306 -25.40 6.80 23.32
C LYS A 306 -24.04 6.38 22.73
N ALA A 307 -24.01 5.26 21.99
CA ALA A 307 -22.82 4.82 21.28
C ALA A 307 -22.59 5.66 20.01
N ILE A 308 -23.66 6.13 19.36
CA ILE A 308 -23.61 7.01 18.19
C ILE A 308 -24.61 8.17 18.32
N PRO A 309 -24.35 9.34 17.69
CA PRO A 309 -25.32 10.43 17.59
C PRO A 309 -26.55 10.08 16.73
N LEU A 310 -27.68 10.74 16.96
CA LEU A 310 -28.89 10.57 16.14
C LEU A 310 -28.65 10.96 14.68
N SER A 311 -27.93 12.05 14.43
CA SER A 311 -27.58 12.51 13.07
C SER A 311 -26.76 11.47 12.31
N PHE A 312 -25.85 10.78 13.00
CA PHE A 312 -25.05 9.70 12.43
C PHE A 312 -25.95 8.53 11.98
N ALA A 313 -26.90 8.11 12.82
CA ALA A 313 -27.85 7.07 12.47
C ALA A 313 -28.74 7.45 11.28
N GLN A 314 -29.17 8.72 11.21
CA GLN A 314 -29.98 9.23 10.09
C GLN A 314 -29.21 9.20 8.76
N LEU A 315 -27.94 9.62 8.75
CA LEU A 315 -27.08 9.54 7.57
C LEU A 315 -26.86 8.08 7.14
N ALA A 316 -26.62 7.18 8.09
CA ALA A 316 -26.40 5.77 7.81
C ALA A 316 -27.64 5.10 7.18
N ILE A 317 -28.84 5.47 7.64
CA ILE A 317 -30.10 4.99 7.06
C ILE A 317 -30.30 5.58 5.66
N ALA A 318 -30.09 6.89 5.50
CA ALA A 318 -30.25 7.58 4.21
C ALA A 318 -29.35 6.98 3.12
N ALA A 319 -28.10 6.65 3.46
CA ALA A 319 -27.14 6.02 2.54
C ALA A 319 -27.68 4.72 1.90
N TYR A 320 -28.56 3.99 2.58
CA TYR A 320 -29.17 2.76 2.06
C TYR A 320 -30.59 2.92 1.54
N GLN A 321 -31.22 4.09 1.73
CA GLN A 321 -32.51 4.41 1.12
C GLN A 321 -32.34 4.94 -0.31
N GLU A 322 -31.22 5.59 -0.63
CA GLU A 322 -30.92 6.11 -1.98
C GLU A 322 -30.36 5.07 -2.96
N ALA A 323 -29.99 3.88 -2.46
CA ALA A 323 -29.35 2.81 -3.23
C ALA A 323 -30.31 1.71 -3.73
N VAL A 324 -31.62 1.91 -3.56
CA VAL A 324 -32.69 0.97 -3.97
C VAL A 324 -33.54 1.56 -5.09
#